data_AF-A0AA96QZP6-F1
#
_entry.id   AF-A0AA96QZP6-F1
#
_cell.length_a   1.000
_cell.length_b   1.000
_cell.length_c   1.000
_cell.angle_alpha   90.00
_cell.angle_beta   90.00
_cell.angle_gamma   90.00
#
_symmetry.space_group_name_H-M   'P 1'
#
loop_
_entity.id
_entity.type
_entity.pdbx_description
1 polymer ?
#
loop_
_entity_poly.entity_id
_entity_poly.type
_entity_poly.pdbx_seq_one_letter_code
_entity_poly.pdbx_strand_id
1 'polypeptide(L)'
;MAVRTQDPSGERVPVEHRFLGLDRRTFGVGFLVLGIALVLIYGLPALNAAIPWHNEIRAGDVLDLGDGATAVPPVGWQLEDGTLTTGAGTTPSTVHVELASGGAKVELRGTSYQGSAGGFLDQVGRSEGDDVPAVTGPRDTVTTAAGLVGVVESSTGPGGDGLDVAFKMATGPAEAVDAAPALLVRVRTAPGRFEDFRDEVAALLRSITPGDRR
;
A
#
# COMPACT_ATOMS: atom_id res chain seq x y z
N MET A 1 -50.04 -64.67 20.93
CA MET A 1 -50.04 -63.38 20.19
C MET A 1 -48.64 -62.80 20.33
N ALA A 2 -47.76 -63.04 19.35
CA ALA A 2 -46.36 -62.64 19.43
C ALA A 2 -46.12 -61.45 18.48
N VAL A 3 -45.81 -60.29 19.07
CA VAL A 3 -45.43 -59.07 18.36
C VAL A 3 -44.05 -59.30 17.74
N ARG A 4 -43.96 -59.31 16.41
CA ARG A 4 -42.69 -59.15 15.70
C ARG A 4 -42.31 -57.67 15.75
N THR A 5 -41.30 -57.33 16.54
CA THR A 5 -40.58 -56.07 16.41
C THR A 5 -39.84 -56.09 15.08
N GLN A 6 -40.28 -55.22 14.17
CA GLN A 6 -39.60 -54.93 12.92
C GLN A 6 -38.53 -53.88 13.25
N ASP A 7 -37.28 -54.29 13.34
CA ASP A 7 -36.16 -53.35 13.44
C ASP A 7 -36.14 -52.52 12.15
N PRO A 8 -36.18 -51.18 12.22
CA PRO A 8 -36.05 -50.35 11.04
C PRO A 8 -34.70 -50.66 10.42
N SER A 9 -34.69 -50.95 9.12
CA SER A 9 -33.50 -51.16 8.32
C SER A 9 -32.48 -50.05 8.60
N GLY A 10 -31.57 -50.31 9.54
CA GLY A 10 -30.39 -49.52 9.75
C GLY A 10 -29.58 -49.62 8.47
N GLU A 11 -29.66 -48.56 7.66
CA GLU A 11 -28.83 -48.37 6.48
C GLU A 11 -27.38 -48.30 6.96
N ARG A 12 -26.76 -49.48 7.10
CA ARG A 12 -25.36 -49.62 7.46
C ARG A 12 -24.56 -49.08 6.29
N VAL A 13 -24.06 -47.86 6.43
CA VAL A 13 -23.10 -47.27 5.50
C VAL A 13 -21.93 -48.26 5.35
N PRO A 14 -21.61 -48.73 4.13
CA PRO A 14 -20.63 -49.80 3.91
C PRO A 14 -19.28 -49.48 4.56
N VAL A 15 -18.84 -50.35 5.47
CA VAL A 15 -17.59 -50.17 6.24
C VAL A 15 -16.36 -50.31 5.34
N GLU A 16 -16.51 -50.93 4.17
CA GLU A 16 -15.46 -51.08 3.14
C GLU A 16 -14.91 -49.76 2.59
N HIS A 17 -15.58 -48.63 2.84
CA HIS A 17 -15.11 -47.32 2.43
C HIS A 17 -14.46 -46.54 3.57
N ARG A 18 -14.14 -47.13 4.72
CA ARG A 18 -13.54 -46.38 5.83
C ARG A 18 -12.05 -46.71 5.99
N PHE A 19 -11.21 -45.70 5.96
CA PHE A 19 -9.80 -45.80 6.35
C PHE A 19 -9.60 -44.91 7.58
N LEU A 20 -9.19 -45.50 8.71
CA LEU A 20 -9.03 -44.80 10.00
C LEU A 20 -10.29 -44.01 10.45
N GLY A 21 -11.48 -44.51 10.13
CA GLY A 21 -12.76 -43.87 10.51
C GLY A 21 -13.24 -42.75 9.58
N LEU A 22 -12.46 -42.38 8.56
CA LEU A 22 -12.86 -41.43 7.51
C LEU A 22 -13.28 -42.15 6.23
N ASP A 23 -14.32 -41.62 5.58
CA ASP A 23 -14.81 -42.12 4.29
C ASP A 23 -13.75 -41.88 3.20
N ARG A 24 -13.39 -42.95 2.50
CA ARG A 24 -12.39 -43.01 1.44
C ARG A 24 -12.79 -42.14 0.24
N ARG A 25 -14.08 -41.87 0.07
CA ARG A 25 -14.64 -40.98 -0.96
C ARG A 25 -14.30 -39.51 -0.71
N THR A 26 -14.12 -39.11 0.55
CA THR A 26 -13.81 -37.72 0.90
C THR A 26 -12.34 -37.38 0.68
N PHE A 27 -11.44 -38.37 0.61
CA PHE A 27 -10.01 -38.12 0.35
C PHE A 27 -9.76 -37.48 -1.02
N GLY A 28 -10.50 -37.86 -2.07
CA GLY A 28 -10.33 -37.27 -3.40
C GLY A 28 -10.61 -35.76 -3.40
N VAL A 29 -11.73 -35.36 -2.78
CA VAL A 29 -12.08 -33.95 -2.59
C VAL A 29 -11.09 -33.26 -1.65
N GLY A 30 -10.66 -33.95 -0.59
CA GLY A 30 -9.65 -33.44 0.35
C GLY A 30 -8.31 -33.13 -0.33
N PHE A 31 -7.81 -34.02 -1.18
CA PHE A 31 -6.59 -33.79 -1.95
C PHE A 31 -6.76 -32.69 -2.99
N LEU A 32 -7.94 -32.56 -3.61
CA LEU A 32 -8.25 -31.45 -4.51
C LEU A 32 -8.18 -30.11 -3.77
N VAL A 33 -8.85 -29.99 -2.62
CA VAL A 33 -8.83 -28.78 -1.79
C VAL A 33 -7.42 -28.49 -1.28
N LEU A 34 -6.67 -29.51 -0.86
CA LEU A 34 -5.27 -29.36 -0.47
C LEU A 34 -4.41 -28.87 -1.63
N GLY A 35 -4.62 -29.41 -2.83
CA GLY A 35 -3.93 -28.96 -4.04
C GLY A 35 -4.21 -27.50 -4.35
N ILE A 36 -5.48 -27.08 -4.30
CA ILE A 36 -5.87 -25.67 -4.45
C ILE A 36 -5.20 -24.81 -3.38
N ALA A 37 -5.24 -25.23 -2.11
CA ALA A 37 -4.59 -24.49 -1.02
C ALA A 37 -3.09 -24.34 -1.25
N LEU A 38 -2.39 -25.40 -1.68
CA LEU A 38 -0.95 -25.34 -1.99
C LEU A 38 -0.66 -24.42 -3.19
N VAL A 39 -1.49 -24.43 -4.23
CA VAL A 39 -1.37 -23.49 -5.36
C VAL A 39 -1.58 -22.05 -4.90
N LEU A 40 -2.54 -21.79 -4.02
CA LEU A 40 -2.77 -20.44 -3.51
C LEU A 40 -1.64 -19.97 -2.58
N ILE A 41 -1.13 -20.86 -1.72
CA ILE A 41 -0.07 -20.53 -0.74
C ILE A 41 1.30 -20.39 -1.42
N TYR A 42 1.62 -21.24 -2.39
CA TYR A 42 2.96 -21.28 -2.99
C TYR A 42 2.97 -20.88 -4.47
N GLY A 43 1.94 -21.26 -5.23
CA GLY A 43 1.87 -20.97 -6.66
C GLY A 43 1.70 -19.48 -6.96
N LEU A 44 0.80 -18.80 -6.27
CA LEU A 44 0.60 -17.35 -6.46
C LEU A 44 1.85 -16.53 -6.06
N PRO A 45 2.48 -16.74 -4.88
CA PRO A 45 3.72 -16.04 -4.54
C PRO A 45 4.89 -16.38 -5.48
N ALA A 46 5.02 -17.64 -5.92
CA ALA A 46 6.06 -18.02 -6.87
C ALA A 46 5.87 -17.38 -8.24
N LEU A 47 4.62 -17.27 -8.71
CA LEU A 47 4.31 -16.58 -9.96
C LEU A 47 4.62 -15.08 -9.83
N ASN A 48 4.25 -14.45 -8.72
CA ASN A 48 4.59 -13.05 -8.43
C ASN A 48 6.11 -12.83 -8.41
N ALA A 49 6.87 -13.75 -7.82
CA ALA A 49 8.34 -13.69 -7.81
C ALA A 49 8.98 -13.97 -9.18
N ALA A 50 8.26 -14.64 -10.10
CA ALA A 50 8.75 -14.98 -11.43
C ALA A 50 8.49 -13.87 -12.46
N ILE A 51 7.65 -12.87 -12.15
CA ILE A 51 7.46 -11.70 -13.01
C ILE A 51 8.71 -10.83 -12.87
N PRO A 52 9.53 -10.67 -13.94
CA PRO A 52 10.69 -9.81 -13.89
C PRO A 52 10.20 -8.37 -13.68
N TRP A 53 10.66 -7.75 -12.61
CA TRP A 53 10.35 -6.36 -12.31
C TRP A 53 11.13 -5.47 -13.27
N HIS A 54 10.43 -4.69 -14.10
CA HIS A 54 11.06 -3.93 -15.18
C HIS A 54 11.64 -2.59 -14.70
N ASN A 55 11.12 -2.03 -13.60
CA ASN A 55 11.44 -0.68 -13.11
C ASN A 55 11.78 -0.68 -11.61
N GLU A 56 12.66 -1.59 -11.19
CA GLU A 56 13.14 -1.62 -9.81
C GLU A 56 14.07 -0.44 -9.53
N ILE A 57 13.79 0.28 -8.45
CA ILE A 57 14.60 1.40 -7.95
C ILE A 57 15.96 0.89 -7.50
N ARG A 58 17.02 1.50 -8.04
CA ARG A 58 18.41 1.20 -7.71
C ARG A 58 18.99 2.27 -6.81
N ALA A 59 20.08 1.92 -6.12
CA ALA A 59 20.82 2.88 -5.32
C ALA A 59 21.32 4.04 -6.19
N GLY A 60 21.01 5.27 -5.78
CA GLY A 60 21.37 6.50 -6.50
C GLY A 60 20.28 7.05 -7.41
N ASP A 61 19.15 6.35 -7.55
CA ASP A 61 17.98 6.88 -8.24
C ASP A 61 17.33 7.99 -7.42
N VAL A 62 16.84 9.02 -8.11
CA VAL A 62 16.15 10.17 -7.52
C VAL A 62 14.91 10.47 -8.36
N LEU A 63 13.76 10.52 -7.71
CA LEU A 63 12.47 10.85 -8.31
C LEU A 63 12.38 12.34 -8.63
N ASP A 64 11.86 12.65 -9.82
CA ASP A 64 11.47 14.00 -10.19
C ASP A 64 10.02 14.24 -9.75
N LEU A 65 9.81 15.17 -8.84
CA LEU A 65 8.49 15.59 -8.35
C LEU A 65 7.99 16.85 -9.05
N GLY A 66 8.58 17.22 -10.19
CA GLY A 66 8.24 18.42 -10.95
C GLY A 66 8.76 19.71 -10.30
N ASP A 67 8.86 20.77 -11.11
CA ASP A 67 9.35 22.10 -10.69
C ASP A 67 10.71 22.07 -9.97
N GLY A 68 11.54 21.06 -10.24
CA GLY A 68 12.85 20.86 -9.61
C GLY A 68 12.80 20.21 -8.22
N ALA A 69 11.62 19.85 -7.73
CA ALA A 69 11.48 19.10 -6.49
C ALA A 69 11.90 17.65 -6.69
N THR A 70 12.52 17.06 -5.67
CA THR A 70 13.07 15.70 -5.75
C THR A 70 12.82 14.90 -4.49
N ALA A 71 12.83 13.58 -4.61
CA ALA A 71 12.81 12.64 -3.49
C ALA A 71 13.68 11.42 -3.77
N VAL A 72 14.23 10.81 -2.72
CA VAL A 72 15.04 9.59 -2.82
C VAL A 72 14.14 8.40 -2.48
N PRO A 73 13.78 7.56 -3.46
CA PRO A 73 12.98 6.37 -3.21
C PRO A 73 13.78 5.29 -2.46
N PRO A 74 13.13 4.43 -1.66
CA PRO A 74 13.82 3.30 -1.04
C PRO A 74 14.25 2.26 -2.10
N VAL A 75 15.44 1.70 -1.93
CA VAL A 75 16.01 0.73 -2.88
C VAL A 75 15.20 -0.57 -2.88
N GLY A 76 15.00 -1.16 -4.06
CA GLY A 76 14.24 -2.40 -4.24
C GLY A 76 12.73 -2.21 -4.35
N TRP A 77 12.23 -0.98 -4.20
CA TRP A 77 10.85 -0.64 -4.53
C TRP A 77 10.66 -0.58 -6.05
N GLN A 78 9.41 -0.75 -6.47
CA GLN A 78 9.04 -0.74 -7.88
C GLN A 78 8.41 0.60 -8.23
N LEU A 79 8.86 1.23 -9.32
CA LEU A 79 8.21 2.40 -9.88
C LEU A 79 7.08 1.95 -10.83
N GLU A 80 5.83 2.09 -10.38
CA GLU A 80 4.64 1.79 -11.18
C GLU A 80 4.33 2.95 -12.13
N ASP A 81 4.45 4.19 -11.65
CA ASP A 81 4.29 5.43 -12.44
C ASP A 81 5.22 6.52 -11.91
N GLY A 82 5.68 7.43 -12.78
CA GLY A 82 6.58 8.53 -12.43
C GLY A 82 7.86 8.63 -13.27
N THR A 83 8.71 9.60 -12.97
CA THR A 83 9.95 9.88 -13.73
C THR A 83 11.17 9.95 -12.81
N LEU A 84 12.28 9.35 -13.25
CA LEU A 84 13.58 9.43 -12.59
C LEU A 84 14.43 10.56 -13.19
N THR A 85 15.11 11.32 -12.34
CA THR A 85 16.04 12.39 -12.75
C THR A 85 17.26 11.87 -13.52
N THR A 86 17.62 10.60 -13.35
CA THR A 86 18.77 9.93 -13.98
C THR A 86 18.43 9.23 -15.30
N GLY A 87 17.15 9.24 -15.72
CA GLY A 87 16.66 8.61 -16.94
C GLY A 87 16.72 9.53 -18.16
N ALA A 88 17.18 9.01 -19.30
CA ALA A 88 17.18 9.76 -20.55
C ALA A 88 15.75 10.04 -21.06
N GLY A 89 15.30 11.29 -20.93
CA GLY A 89 14.44 11.91 -21.95
C GLY A 89 12.93 11.86 -21.76
N THR A 90 12.39 11.89 -20.55
CA THR A 90 10.97 12.18 -20.34
C THR A 90 10.80 13.48 -19.55
N THR A 91 10.29 14.50 -20.21
CA THR A 91 9.80 15.72 -19.55
C THR A 91 8.60 15.30 -18.69
N PRO A 92 8.60 15.56 -17.36
CA PRO A 92 7.52 15.12 -16.49
C PRO A 92 6.22 15.82 -16.93
N SER A 93 5.25 15.05 -17.44
CA SER A 93 3.95 15.56 -17.86
C SER A 93 2.98 15.73 -16.69
N THR A 94 3.29 15.18 -15.53
CA THR A 94 2.39 15.10 -14.38
C THR A 94 3.17 14.91 -13.08
N VAL A 95 2.78 15.62 -12.01
CA VAL A 95 3.36 15.47 -10.67
C VAL A 95 2.71 14.29 -9.94
N HIS A 96 2.89 13.10 -10.48
CA HIS A 96 2.36 11.86 -9.90
C HIS A 96 3.43 10.78 -9.98
N VAL A 97 3.69 10.13 -8.84
CA VAL A 97 4.64 9.03 -8.71
C VAL A 97 3.97 7.93 -7.89
N GLU A 98 4.02 6.69 -8.35
CA GLU A 98 3.54 5.52 -7.63
C GLU A 98 4.68 4.52 -7.45
N LEU A 99 4.93 4.14 -6.19
CA LEU A 99 5.91 3.15 -5.79
C LEU A 99 5.20 1.97 -5.12
N ALA A 100 5.64 0.75 -5.39
CA ALA A 100 5.09 -0.45 -4.76
C ALA A 100 6.18 -1.41 -4.27
N SER A 101 5.95 -2.04 -3.12
CA SER A 101 6.83 -3.08 -2.59
C SER A 101 6.07 -4.00 -1.64
N GLY A 102 6.08 -5.32 -1.91
CA GLY A 102 5.62 -6.33 -0.94
C GLY A 102 4.19 -6.13 -0.37
N GLY A 103 3.30 -5.49 -1.12
CA GLY A 103 1.93 -5.17 -0.68
C GLY A 103 1.77 -3.79 -0.02
N ALA A 104 2.83 -3.00 0.09
CA ALA A 104 2.79 -1.58 0.36
C ALA A 104 2.78 -0.78 -0.95
N LYS A 105 2.05 0.34 -0.95
CA LYS A 105 2.02 1.34 -2.01
C LYS A 105 2.31 2.72 -1.43
N VAL A 106 3.13 3.49 -2.13
CA VAL A 106 3.40 4.89 -1.83
C VAL A 106 3.08 5.71 -3.07
N GLU A 107 2.16 6.64 -2.94
CA GLU A 107 1.77 7.60 -3.96
C GLU A 107 2.29 8.98 -3.57
N LEU A 108 2.95 9.68 -4.48
CA LEU A 108 3.29 11.09 -4.35
C LEU A 108 2.54 11.87 -5.42
N ARG A 109 1.79 12.88 -5.00
CA ARG A 109 0.96 13.69 -5.89
C ARG A 109 1.10 15.17 -5.57
N GLY A 110 1.65 15.92 -6.51
CA GLY A 110 1.75 17.37 -6.40
C GLY A 110 0.56 18.06 -7.04
N THR A 111 0.12 19.16 -6.43
CA THR A 111 -1.00 19.96 -6.91
C THR A 111 -0.88 21.42 -6.45
N SER A 112 -1.62 22.31 -7.08
CA SER A 112 -1.77 23.67 -6.59
C SER A 112 -2.84 23.73 -5.49
N TYR A 113 -2.50 24.33 -4.36
CA TYR A 113 -3.44 24.57 -3.27
C TYR A 113 -3.03 25.83 -2.52
N GLN A 114 -4.01 26.68 -2.18
CA GLN A 114 -3.79 27.88 -1.38
C GLN A 114 -4.20 27.63 0.07
N GLY A 115 -3.30 27.91 1.00
CA GLY A 115 -3.48 27.68 2.43
C GLY A 115 -2.49 26.65 2.98
N SER A 116 -2.71 26.27 4.25
CA SER A 116 -1.79 25.43 5.02
C SER A 116 -1.82 23.96 4.60
N ALA A 117 -0.76 23.22 4.92
CA ALA A 117 -0.70 21.76 4.69
C ALA A 117 -1.86 20.99 5.35
N GLY A 118 -2.27 21.40 6.57
CA GLY A 118 -3.41 20.77 7.25
C GLY A 118 -4.74 21.04 6.53
N GLY A 119 -4.94 22.27 6.03
CA GLY A 119 -6.12 22.61 5.22
C GLY A 119 -6.16 21.83 3.90
N PHE A 120 -4.99 21.52 3.33
CA PHE A 120 -4.91 20.66 2.15
C PHE A 120 -5.36 19.23 2.47
N LEU A 121 -4.91 18.62 3.58
CA LEU A 121 -5.39 17.30 4.01
C LEU A 121 -6.91 17.30 4.24
N ASP A 122 -7.43 18.36 4.89
CA ASP A 122 -8.88 18.52 5.07
C ASP A 122 -9.63 18.57 3.74
N GLN A 123 -9.06 19.22 2.73
CA GLN A 123 -9.64 19.24 1.39
C GLN A 123 -9.59 17.86 0.74
N VAL A 124 -8.45 17.17 0.79
CA VAL A 124 -8.27 15.83 0.23
C VAL A 124 -9.30 14.87 0.84
N GLY A 125 -9.39 14.80 2.17
CA GLY A 125 -10.36 13.94 2.86
C GLY A 125 -11.81 14.26 2.50
N ARG A 126 -12.15 15.55 2.31
CA ARG A 126 -13.50 15.97 1.88
C ARG A 126 -13.79 15.67 0.42
N SER A 127 -12.79 15.73 -0.45
CA SER A 127 -12.92 15.54 -1.90
C SER A 127 -12.94 14.06 -2.30
N GLU A 128 -12.17 13.24 -1.62
CA GLU A 128 -12.02 11.82 -1.96
C GLU A 128 -13.02 10.95 -1.20
N GLY A 129 -13.40 11.33 0.03
CA GLY A 129 -14.31 10.56 0.87
C GLY A 129 -13.69 9.22 1.32
N ASP A 130 -14.04 8.76 2.53
CA ASP A 130 -13.65 7.43 2.99
C ASP A 130 -14.59 6.37 2.38
N ASP A 131 -14.23 5.86 1.20
CA ASP A 131 -14.93 4.73 0.57
C ASP A 131 -14.84 3.45 1.43
N VAL A 132 -13.86 3.39 2.34
CA VAL A 132 -13.67 2.30 3.31
C VAL A 132 -13.66 2.90 4.72
N PRO A 133 -14.51 2.41 5.65
CA PRO A 133 -14.47 2.86 7.04
C PRO A 133 -13.09 2.67 7.65
N ALA A 134 -12.46 3.75 8.10
CA ALA A 134 -11.19 3.72 8.79
C ALA A 134 -11.27 4.54 10.09
N VAL A 135 -10.42 4.19 11.05
CA VAL A 135 -10.19 4.99 12.25
C VAL A 135 -8.98 5.86 12.00
N THR A 136 -9.20 7.17 11.98
CA THR A 136 -8.14 8.18 11.81
C THR A 136 -7.50 8.50 13.15
N GLY A 137 -6.17 8.53 13.17
CA GLY A 137 -5.36 8.91 14.32
C GLY A 137 -5.26 10.44 14.49
N PRO A 138 -4.61 10.90 15.57
CA PRO A 138 -4.31 12.32 15.73
C PRO A 138 -3.32 12.78 14.65
N ARG A 139 -3.44 14.06 14.27
CA ARG A 139 -2.47 14.70 13.38
C ARG A 139 -1.18 15.02 14.12
N ASP A 140 -0.08 14.81 13.43
CA ASP A 140 1.26 15.20 13.89
C ASP A 140 1.97 16.00 12.80
N THR A 141 3.16 16.51 13.12
CA THR A 141 4.02 17.23 12.19
C THR A 141 5.24 16.38 11.84
N VAL A 142 5.66 16.47 10.58
CA VAL A 142 6.90 15.85 10.10
C VAL A 142 7.75 16.90 9.41
N THR A 143 9.06 16.82 9.61
CA THR A 143 10.01 17.76 8.99
C THR A 143 10.99 17.01 8.11
N THR A 144 11.15 17.47 6.88
CA THR A 144 12.12 16.91 5.93
C THR A 144 13.53 17.42 6.21
N ALA A 145 14.55 16.77 5.67
CA ALA A 145 15.94 17.22 5.79
C ALA A 145 16.17 18.59 5.12
N ALA A 146 15.36 18.93 4.12
CA ALA A 146 15.36 20.24 3.47
C ALA A 146 14.59 21.32 4.26
N GLY A 147 14.03 20.99 5.42
CA GLY A 147 13.32 21.92 6.31
C GLY A 147 11.84 22.14 5.95
N LEU A 148 11.26 21.33 5.06
CA LEU A 148 9.81 21.39 4.80
C LEU A 148 9.06 20.84 6.01
N VAL A 149 8.06 21.57 6.48
CA VAL A 149 7.16 21.11 7.54
C VAL A 149 5.87 20.62 6.90
N GLY A 150 5.56 19.36 7.14
CA GLY A 150 4.33 18.71 6.71
C GLY A 150 3.44 18.31 7.88
N VAL A 151 2.18 18.04 7.55
CA VAL A 151 1.20 17.46 8.48
C VAL A 151 0.99 16.01 8.09
N VAL A 152 0.99 15.12 9.07
CA VAL A 152 0.76 13.69 8.89
C VAL A 152 -0.50 13.25 9.63
N GLU A 153 -1.24 12.34 9.00
CA GLU A 153 -2.44 11.73 9.53
C GLU A 153 -2.41 10.23 9.21
N SER A 154 -2.44 9.39 10.25
CA SER A 154 -2.51 7.93 10.09
C SER A 154 -3.95 7.46 10.10
N SER A 155 -4.24 6.37 9.39
CA SER A 155 -5.54 5.70 9.44
C SER A 155 -5.37 4.19 9.50
N THR A 156 -6.31 3.49 10.15
CA THR A 156 -6.34 2.02 10.18
C THR A 156 -7.78 1.55 9.98
N GLY A 157 -7.98 0.60 9.07
CA GLY A 157 -9.30 0.04 8.80
C GLY A 157 -9.25 -1.34 8.16
N PRO A 158 -10.41 -1.92 7.80
CA PRO A 158 -10.49 -3.22 7.13
C PRO A 158 -9.77 -3.24 5.77
N GLY A 159 -9.63 -2.08 5.12
CA GLY A 159 -8.91 -1.93 3.85
C GLY A 159 -7.38 -1.88 4.00
N GLY A 160 -6.84 -1.78 5.21
CA GLY A 160 -5.41 -1.62 5.45
C GLY A 160 -5.07 -0.50 6.44
N ASP A 161 -3.77 -0.33 6.64
CA ASP A 161 -3.20 0.83 7.33
C ASP A 161 -2.81 1.89 6.30
N GLY A 162 -3.08 3.14 6.64
CA GLY A 162 -2.82 4.31 5.82
C GLY A 162 -2.00 5.37 6.54
N LEU A 163 -1.20 6.10 5.77
CA LEU A 163 -0.52 7.32 6.21
C LEU A 163 -0.66 8.37 5.12
N ASP A 164 -1.32 9.47 5.40
CA ASP A 164 -1.40 10.62 4.50
C ASP A 164 -0.57 11.76 5.06
N VAL A 165 0.33 12.30 4.25
CA VAL A 165 1.23 13.40 4.61
C VAL A 165 1.08 14.51 3.59
N ALA A 166 0.81 15.72 4.06
CA ALA A 166 0.81 16.91 3.22
C ALA A 166 2.01 17.79 3.49
N PHE A 167 2.69 18.20 2.43
CA PHE A 167 3.73 19.23 2.46
C PHE A 167 3.33 20.45 1.63
N LYS A 168 3.88 21.60 1.98
CA LYS A 168 3.92 22.78 1.12
C LYS A 168 5.33 22.90 0.56
N MET A 169 5.45 23.02 -0.76
CA MET A 169 6.74 22.98 -1.47
C MET A 169 7.45 24.34 -1.44
N ALA A 170 7.66 24.85 -0.23
CA ALA A 170 8.45 26.04 0.09
C ALA A 170 8.79 26.08 1.59
N THR A 171 9.88 26.77 1.92
CA THR A 171 10.26 27.13 3.29
C THR A 171 10.26 28.65 3.45
N GLY A 172 10.01 29.15 4.66
CA GLY A 172 10.12 30.58 4.96
C GLY A 172 8.86 31.17 5.59
N PRO A 173 8.48 32.43 5.29
CA PRO A 173 7.33 33.06 5.91
C PRO A 173 6.03 32.35 5.52
N ALA A 174 5.08 32.29 6.45
CA ALA A 174 3.82 31.54 6.30
C ALA A 174 3.07 31.88 4.99
N GLU A 175 3.04 33.15 4.60
CA GLU A 175 2.38 33.59 3.36
C GLU A 175 2.99 32.97 2.10
N ALA A 176 4.32 32.86 2.03
CA ALA A 176 5.01 32.24 0.91
C ALA A 176 4.82 30.72 0.90
N VAL A 177 4.78 30.12 2.09
CA VAL A 177 4.52 28.68 2.26
C VAL A 177 3.09 28.35 1.84
N ASP A 178 2.10 29.11 2.29
CA ASP A 178 0.68 28.89 2.00
C ASP A 178 0.35 29.09 0.51
N ALA A 179 1.08 29.95 -0.19
CA ALA A 179 0.95 30.15 -1.64
C ALA A 179 1.66 29.07 -2.48
N ALA A 180 2.58 28.30 -1.89
CA ALA A 180 3.33 27.28 -2.61
C ALA A 180 2.42 26.10 -3.02
N PRO A 181 2.77 25.36 -4.08
CA PRO A 181 2.18 24.06 -4.39
C PRO A 181 2.22 23.12 -3.19
N ALA A 182 1.22 22.25 -3.12
CA ALA A 182 1.13 21.20 -2.12
C ALA A 182 1.58 19.86 -2.71
N LEU A 183 2.12 19.01 -1.86
CA LEU A 183 2.48 17.63 -2.17
C LEU A 183 1.77 16.72 -1.17
N LEU A 184 0.96 15.80 -1.70
CA LEU A 184 0.40 14.68 -0.93
C LEU A 184 1.35 13.49 -1.07
N VAL A 185 1.73 12.90 0.05
CA VAL A 185 2.38 11.59 0.11
C VAL A 185 1.44 10.65 0.83
N ARG A 186 1.01 9.60 0.14
CA ARG A 186 0.03 8.64 0.62
C ARG A 186 0.65 7.26 0.65
N VAL A 187 0.64 6.64 1.83
CA VAL A 187 1.11 5.28 2.04
C VAL A 187 -0.09 4.41 2.35
N ARG A 188 -0.16 3.24 1.71
CA ARG A 188 -1.17 2.22 1.97
C ARG A 188 -0.48 0.87 2.12
N THR A 189 -0.84 0.14 3.17
CA THR A 189 -0.29 -1.19 3.46
C THR A 189 -1.40 -2.14 3.92
N ALA A 190 -1.15 -3.44 3.86
CA ALA A 190 -2.06 -4.41 4.46
C ALA A 190 -2.20 -4.21 5.99
N PRO A 191 -3.33 -4.59 6.61
CA PRO A 191 -3.55 -4.37 8.04
C PRO A 191 -2.43 -4.96 8.91
N GLY A 192 -1.87 -4.14 9.80
CA GLY A 192 -0.80 -4.52 10.74
C GLY A 192 0.59 -4.62 10.11
N ARG A 193 0.77 -4.18 8.85
CA ARG A 193 2.05 -4.29 8.12
C ARG A 193 2.79 -2.96 7.98
N PHE A 194 2.20 -1.84 8.40
CA PHE A 194 2.83 -0.52 8.27
C PHE A 194 4.19 -0.45 8.98
N GLU A 195 4.33 -1.10 10.14
CA GLU A 195 5.59 -1.10 10.91
C GLU A 195 6.76 -1.72 10.14
N ASP A 196 6.50 -2.65 9.20
CA ASP A 196 7.56 -3.27 8.39
C ASP A 196 8.20 -2.28 7.41
N PHE A 197 7.46 -1.24 7.00
CA PHE A 197 7.89 -0.24 6.03
C PHE A 197 8.20 1.12 6.65
N ARG A 198 8.02 1.26 7.97
CA ARG A 198 8.08 2.54 8.68
C ARG A 198 9.40 3.27 8.47
N ASP A 199 10.51 2.56 8.56
CA ASP A 199 11.84 3.17 8.43
C ASP A 199 12.12 3.64 7.00
N GLU A 200 11.69 2.84 6.01
CA GLU A 200 11.84 3.17 4.59
C GLU A 200 10.97 4.37 4.20
N VAL A 201 9.71 4.40 4.67
CA VAL A 201 8.79 5.53 4.49
C VAL A 201 9.35 6.77 5.18
N ALA A 202 9.84 6.67 6.42
CA ALA A 202 10.43 7.80 7.13
C ALA A 202 11.67 8.34 6.41
N ALA A 203 12.51 7.47 5.84
CA ALA A 203 13.67 7.86 5.04
C ALA A 203 13.24 8.60 3.76
N LEU A 204 12.24 8.07 3.04
CA LEU A 204 11.66 8.72 1.87
C LEU A 204 11.12 10.11 2.23
N LEU A 205 10.28 10.24 3.26
CA LEU A 205 9.71 11.51 3.69
C LEU A 205 10.80 12.54 4.06
N ARG A 206 11.86 12.11 4.74
CA ARG A 206 12.99 12.99 5.08
C ARG A 206 13.77 13.46 3.86
N SER A 207 13.81 12.67 2.79
CA SER A 207 14.58 12.98 1.58
C SER A 207 13.93 14.03 0.67
N ILE A 208 12.65 14.34 0.88
CA ILE A 208 11.89 15.26 0.02
C ILE A 208 12.50 16.66 0.10
N THR A 209 12.89 17.14 -1.07
CA THR A 209 13.55 18.44 -1.27
C THR A 209 12.71 19.30 -2.23
N PRO A 210 12.39 20.55 -1.85
CA PRO A 210 11.66 21.45 -2.75
C PRO A 210 12.55 21.87 -3.91
N GLY A 211 11.93 22.16 -5.06
CA GLY A 211 12.65 22.72 -6.19
C GLY A 211 12.99 24.20 -6.01
N ASP A 212 14.13 24.61 -6.55
CA ASP A 212 14.54 26.00 -6.62
C ASP A 212 13.62 26.76 -7.60
N ARG A 213 12.55 27.40 -7.10
CA ARG A 213 11.87 28.44 -7.87
C ARG A 213 12.77 29.67 -7.93
N ARG A 214 13.48 29.85 -9.03
CA ARG A 214 14.03 31.17 -9.43
C ARG A 214 12.96 32.00 -10.13
#